data_AF-A0A851CXP5-F1
#
_entry.id   AF-A0A851CXP5-F1
#
_cell.length_a   1.000
_cell.length_b   1.000
_cell.length_c   1.000
_cell.angle_alpha   90.00
_cell.angle_beta   90.00
_cell.angle_gamma   90.00
#
_symmetry.space_group_name_H-M   'P 1'
#
loop_
_entity.id
_entity.type
_entity.pdbx_description
1 polymer ?
#
loop_
_entity_poly.entity_id
_entity_poly.type
_entity_poly.pdbx_seq_one_letter_code
_entity_poly.pdbx_strand_id
1 'polypeptide(L)'
;DVTPRAPEEQLRFQSQQQSQQETVPAPTPAAAPETEPTEPGPLDCREEQYPCTRLYSVHKPCKQCLNEICFYSLRRVYVINKEICVRTVCAHEELLRADLCRDKFSKCGVMATSGLCQTLGTSCARSCGGC
;
A
#
# COMPACT_ATOMS: atom_id res chain seq x y z
N ASP A 1 -14.99 -49.47 9.61
CA ASP A 1 -14.23 -49.54 8.36
C ASP A 1 -14.11 -48.12 7.80
N VAL A 2 -13.04 -47.40 8.16
CA VAL A 2 -12.72 -46.08 7.60
C VAL A 2 -11.23 -46.11 7.30
N THR A 3 -10.93 -46.34 6.02
CA THR A 3 -9.59 -46.43 5.48
C THR A 3 -8.91 -45.05 5.55
N PRO A 4 -7.69 -44.91 6.10
CA PRO A 4 -7.00 -43.62 6.10
C PRO A 4 -6.56 -43.27 4.67
N ARG A 5 -7.00 -42.12 4.15
CA ARG A 5 -6.56 -41.65 2.82
C ARG A 5 -5.07 -41.31 2.82
N ALA A 6 -4.39 -41.77 1.77
CA ALA A 6 -2.96 -41.67 1.57
C ALA A 6 -2.46 -40.21 1.46
N PRO A 7 -1.21 -39.92 1.87
CA PRO A 7 -0.63 -38.57 1.91
C PRO A 7 -0.41 -37.90 0.53
N GLU A 8 -0.63 -38.62 -0.57
CA GLU A 8 -0.38 -38.13 -1.93
C GLU A 8 -1.41 -37.09 -2.42
N GLU A 9 -2.64 -37.13 -1.91
CA GLU A 9 -3.67 -36.15 -2.30
C GLU A 9 -3.40 -34.75 -1.75
N GLN A 10 -2.79 -34.67 -0.56
CA GLN A 10 -2.51 -33.39 0.09
C GLN A 10 -1.38 -32.62 -0.61
N LEU A 11 -0.44 -33.35 -1.23
CA LEU A 11 0.57 -32.75 -2.12
C LEU A 11 -0.04 -32.26 -3.45
N ARG A 12 -1.01 -32.99 -4.04
CA ARG A 12 -1.69 -32.55 -5.27
C ARG A 12 -2.49 -31.26 -5.06
N PHE A 13 -3.17 -31.11 -3.93
CA PHE A 13 -3.87 -29.86 -3.59
C PHE A 13 -2.90 -28.67 -3.45
N GLN A 14 -1.70 -28.90 -2.94
CA GLN A 14 -0.69 -27.84 -2.76
C GLN A 14 0.01 -27.48 -4.08
N SER A 15 0.19 -28.46 -4.98
CA SER A 15 0.76 -28.21 -6.32
C SER A 15 -0.18 -27.41 -7.22
N GLN A 16 -1.50 -27.57 -7.09
CA GLN A 16 -2.47 -26.78 -7.89
C GLN A 16 -2.52 -25.30 -7.49
N GLN A 17 -2.16 -24.92 -6.26
CA GLN A 17 -2.11 -23.51 -5.85
C GLN A 17 -0.88 -22.75 -6.37
N GLN A 18 0.15 -23.44 -6.88
CA GLN A 18 1.39 -22.80 -7.32
C GLN A 18 1.44 -22.46 -8.82
N SER A 19 0.47 -22.92 -9.63
CA SER A 19 0.51 -22.75 -11.09
C SER A 19 -0.23 -21.53 -11.65
N GLN A 20 -0.96 -20.75 -10.84
CA GLN A 20 -1.62 -19.53 -11.33
C GLN A 20 -0.75 -18.31 -11.04
N GLN A 21 0.43 -18.28 -11.64
CA GLN A 21 1.15 -17.03 -11.85
C GLN A 21 0.65 -16.44 -13.17
N GLU A 22 -0.64 -16.05 -13.17
CA GLU A 22 -1.21 -15.31 -14.28
C GLU A 22 -0.54 -13.94 -14.30
N THR A 23 0.27 -13.71 -15.33
CA THR A 23 0.93 -12.43 -15.57
C THR A 23 -0.18 -11.45 -15.92
N VAL A 24 -0.55 -10.61 -14.96
CA VAL A 24 -1.54 -9.54 -15.15
C VAL A 24 -1.11 -8.71 -16.38
N PRO A 25 -1.92 -8.63 -17.44
CA PRO A 25 -1.65 -7.72 -18.54
C PRO A 25 -1.64 -6.30 -17.99
N ALA A 26 -0.69 -5.47 -18.44
CA ALA A 26 -0.72 -4.04 -18.18
C ALA A 26 -2.14 -3.50 -18.46
N PRO A 27 -2.70 -2.64 -17.60
CA PRO A 27 -4.03 -2.09 -17.85
C PRO A 27 -3.98 -1.36 -19.19
N THR A 28 -4.73 -1.90 -20.15
CA THR A 28 -5.04 -1.21 -21.39
C THR A 28 -5.74 0.09 -20.99
N PRO A 29 -5.31 1.27 -21.47
CA PRO A 29 -6.08 2.48 -21.24
C PRO A 29 -7.45 2.27 -21.89
N ALA A 30 -8.46 2.01 -21.07
CA ALA A 30 -9.84 2.01 -21.50
C ALA A 30 -10.10 3.36 -22.15
N ALA A 31 -10.50 3.34 -23.42
CA ALA A 31 -10.86 4.52 -24.17
C ALA A 31 -11.85 5.35 -23.35
N ALA A 32 -11.42 6.56 -22.98
CA ALA A 32 -12.31 7.58 -22.49
C ALA A 32 -13.37 7.86 -23.58
N PRO A 33 -14.67 7.95 -23.26
CA PRO A 33 -15.55 8.73 -24.09
C PRO A 33 -15.12 10.19 -23.90
N GLU A 34 -14.53 10.77 -24.95
CA GLU A 34 -14.38 12.21 -25.05
C GLU A 34 -15.78 12.83 -25.08
N THR A 35 -16.21 13.39 -23.96
CA THR A 35 -17.33 14.33 -23.93
C THR A 35 -16.82 15.71 -23.51
N GLU A 36 -17.23 16.70 -24.30
CA GLU A 36 -16.74 18.06 -24.43
C GLU A 36 -16.59 18.89 -23.13
N PRO A 37 -15.74 19.94 -23.17
CA PRO A 37 -15.47 20.78 -22.01
C PRO A 37 -16.57 21.84 -21.85
N THR A 38 -17.42 21.72 -20.83
CA THR A 38 -18.28 22.82 -20.39
C THR A 38 -18.22 22.95 -18.87
N GLU A 39 -17.65 24.09 -18.45
CA GLU A 39 -17.55 24.68 -17.12
C GLU A 39 -16.89 23.90 -15.96
N PRO A 40 -16.00 24.55 -15.16
CA PRO A 40 -15.31 23.91 -14.04
C PRO A 40 -16.28 23.76 -12.85
N GLY A 41 -16.97 22.63 -12.81
CA GLY A 41 -17.84 22.24 -11.71
C GLY A 41 -17.06 21.69 -10.50
N PRO A 42 -17.63 21.72 -9.27
CA PRO A 42 -16.89 21.55 -8.01
C PRO A 42 -16.39 20.12 -7.67
N LEU A 43 -16.33 19.18 -8.62
CA LEU A 43 -16.20 17.75 -8.30
C LEU A 43 -15.33 16.97 -9.31
N ASP A 44 -14.15 17.50 -9.67
CA ASP A 44 -13.10 16.70 -10.34
C ASP A 44 -12.43 15.75 -9.34
N CYS A 45 -13.22 14.82 -8.80
CA CYS A 45 -12.76 13.71 -7.98
C CYS A 45 -12.77 12.44 -8.82
N ARG A 46 -11.62 11.77 -8.93
CA ARG A 46 -11.50 10.46 -9.59
C ARG A 46 -11.10 9.38 -8.61
N GLU A 47 -11.55 8.16 -8.84
CA GLU A 47 -11.09 7.00 -8.07
C GLU A 47 -9.76 6.49 -8.63
N GLU A 48 -8.71 6.50 -7.81
CA GLU A 48 -7.43 5.90 -8.14
C GLU A 48 -7.25 4.57 -7.39
N GLN A 49 -6.84 3.57 -8.16
CA GLN A 49 -6.44 2.26 -7.66
C GLN A 49 -4.96 2.28 -7.29
N TYR A 50 -4.61 1.82 -6.10
CA TYR A 50 -3.23 1.72 -5.64
C TYR A 50 -2.94 0.34 -5.00
N PRO A 51 -1.74 -0.22 -5.19
CA PRO A 51 -1.36 -1.45 -4.52
C PRO A 51 -1.29 -1.23 -3.01
N CYS A 52 -2.07 -2.00 -2.26
CA CYS A 52 -2.00 -2.03 -0.81
C CYS A 52 -1.64 -3.43 -0.33
N THR A 53 -0.78 -3.51 0.67
CA THR A 53 -0.38 -4.78 1.26
C THR A 53 -1.05 -4.96 2.60
N ARG A 54 -1.91 -5.97 2.73
CA ARG A 54 -2.42 -6.38 4.05
C ARG A 54 -1.52 -7.47 4.61
N LEU A 55 -1.00 -7.23 5.81
CA LEU A 55 -0.12 -8.16 6.51
C LEU A 55 -0.93 -9.06 7.43
N TYR A 56 -0.87 -10.37 7.20
CA TYR A 56 -1.49 -11.38 8.05
C TYR A 56 -0.41 -12.16 8.78
N SER A 57 -0.50 -12.25 10.11
CA SER A 57 0.32 -13.17 10.89
C SER A 57 -0.37 -14.51 10.99
N VAL A 58 0.14 -15.52 10.31
CA VAL A 58 -0.41 -16.88 10.33
C VAL A 58 0.56 -17.82 11.04
N HIS A 59 0.04 -18.82 11.74
CA HIS A 59 0.86 -19.85 12.37
C HIS A 59 1.00 -21.03 11.42
N LYS A 60 2.23 -21.30 10.97
CA LYS A 60 2.56 -22.46 10.14
C LYS A 60 3.04 -23.60 11.05
N PRO A 61 2.33 -24.74 11.08
CA PRO A 61 2.81 -25.94 11.75
C PRO A 61 4.07 -26.47 11.06
N CYS A 62 5.10 -26.74 11.86
CA CYS A 62 6.34 -27.36 11.43
C CYS A 62 6.46 -28.70 12.15
N LYS A 63 6.62 -29.78 11.38
CA LYS A 63 6.88 -31.13 11.90
C LYS A 63 8.35 -31.44 11.71
N GLN A 64 9.04 -31.78 12.79
CA GLN A 64 10.43 -32.23 12.77
C GLN A 64 10.48 -33.62 13.39
N CYS A 65 10.92 -34.61 12.61
CA CYS A 65 11.03 -35.99 13.09
C CYS A 65 12.49 -36.41 13.17
N LEU A 66 12.81 -37.14 14.23
CA LEU A 66 14.06 -37.87 14.43
C LEU A 66 13.66 -39.31 14.72
N ASN A 67 13.89 -40.19 13.74
CA ASN A 67 13.47 -41.58 13.75
C ASN A 67 11.93 -41.68 13.92
N GLU A 68 11.46 -42.37 14.96
CA GLU A 68 10.04 -42.59 15.30
C GLU A 68 9.43 -41.44 16.12
N ILE A 69 10.22 -40.47 16.58
CA ILE A 69 9.76 -39.37 17.43
C ILE A 69 9.61 -38.09 16.58
N CYS A 70 8.43 -37.49 16.60
CA CYS A 70 8.15 -36.24 15.91
C CYS A 70 7.73 -35.13 16.87
N PHE A 71 8.32 -33.95 16.68
CA PHE A 71 7.97 -32.73 17.38
C PHE A 71 7.18 -31.81 16.44
N TYR A 72 6.06 -31.28 16.94
CA TYR A 72 5.28 -30.28 16.25
C TYR A 72 5.53 -28.93 16.90
N SER A 73 5.94 -27.94 16.10
CA SER A 73 6.09 -26.56 16.53
C SER A 73 5.24 -25.63 15.67
N LEU A 74 4.89 -24.47 16.20
CA LEU A 74 4.20 -23.43 15.46
C LEU A 74 5.18 -22.29 15.19
N ARG A 75 5.44 -22.00 13.91
CA ARG A 75 6.21 -20.84 13.50
C ARG A 75 5.26 -19.76 13.01
N ARG A 76 5.38 -18.55 13.57
CA ARG A 76 4.67 -17.38 13.03
C ARG A 76 5.33 -16.99 11.71
N VAL A 77 4.52 -16.90 10.67
CA VAL A 77 4.92 -16.41 9.35
C VAL A 77 4.00 -15.27 8.94
N TYR A 78 4.55 -14.31 8.20
CA TYR A 78 3.82 -13.15 7.73
C TYR A 78 3.50 -13.34 6.26
N VAL A 79 2.20 -13.37 5.95
CA VAL A 79 1.68 -13.44 4.59
C VAL A 79 1.25 -12.06 4.19
N ILE A 80 1.73 -11.60 3.04
CA ILE A 80 1.35 -10.32 2.45
C ILE A 80 0.33 -10.63 1.35
N ASN A 81 -0.91 -10.18 1.49
CA ASN A 81 -1.81 -10.08 0.34
C ASN A 81 -1.47 -8.80 -0.39
N LYS A 82 -1.27 -8.89 -1.71
CA LYS A 82 -1.25 -7.74 -2.60
C LYS A 82 -2.69 -7.49 -3.04
N GLU A 83 -3.34 -6.53 -2.42
CA GLU A 83 -4.70 -6.10 -2.76
C GLU A 83 -4.63 -4.77 -3.53
N ILE A 84 -5.66 -4.49 -4.33
CA ILE A 84 -5.82 -3.17 -4.93
C ILE A 84 -6.81 -2.41 -4.06
N CYS A 85 -6.33 -1.36 -3.40
CA CYS A 85 -7.17 -0.43 -2.66
C CYS A 85 -7.61 0.70 -3.59
N VAL A 86 -8.81 1.24 -3.33
CA VAL A 86 -9.34 2.41 -4.03
C VAL A 86 -9.29 3.62 -3.11
N ARG A 87 -8.90 4.77 -3.66
CA ARG A 87 -9.00 6.07 -2.98
C ARG A 87 -9.53 7.11 -3.96
N THR A 88 -10.42 7.97 -3.47
CA THR A 88 -10.86 9.15 -4.20
C THR A 88 -9.80 10.25 -4.12
N VAL A 89 -9.37 10.75 -5.28
CA VAL A 89 -8.43 11.88 -5.42
C VAL A 89 -9.19 13.03 -6.05
N CYS A 90 -9.26 14.15 -5.34
CA CYS A 90 -9.91 15.37 -5.82
C CYS A 90 -8.88 16.44 -6.18
N ALA A 91 -9.10 17.15 -7.29
CA ALA A 91 -8.19 18.20 -7.77
C ALA A 91 -7.86 19.26 -6.70
N HIS A 92 -8.84 19.66 -5.90
CA HIS A 92 -8.62 20.60 -4.79
C HIS A 92 -7.73 20.01 -3.67
N GLU A 93 -7.86 18.71 -3.36
CA GLU A 93 -7.01 18.05 -2.37
C GLU A 93 -5.57 17.91 -2.87
N GLU A 94 -5.38 17.69 -4.17
CA GLU A 94 -4.06 17.60 -4.80
C GLU A 94 -3.36 18.96 -4.81
N LEU A 95 -4.07 20.04 -5.17
CA LEU A 95 -3.58 21.42 -5.09
C LEU A 95 -3.21 21.79 -3.65
N LEU A 96 -4.08 21.51 -2.68
CA LEU A 96 -3.80 21.79 -1.27
C LEU A 96 -2.57 21.00 -0.76
N ARG A 97 -2.41 19.73 -1.16
CA ARG A 97 -1.23 18.93 -0.83
C ARG A 97 0.04 19.50 -1.47
N ALA A 98 -0.05 20.02 -2.69
CA ALA A 98 1.06 20.67 -3.37
C ALA A 98 1.46 21.99 -2.69
N ASP A 99 0.50 22.80 -2.26
CA ASP A 99 0.74 24.04 -1.51
C ASP A 99 1.39 23.74 -0.15
N LEU A 100 0.86 22.77 0.61
CA LEU A 100 1.45 22.33 1.87
C LEU A 100 2.87 21.76 1.68
N CYS A 101 3.13 21.04 0.58
CA CYS A 101 4.46 20.56 0.24
C CYS A 101 5.42 21.72 -0.03
N ARG A 102 4.99 22.69 -0.86
CA ARG A 102 5.76 23.90 -1.14
C ARG A 102 6.09 24.67 0.13
N ASP A 103 5.13 24.80 1.04
CA ASP A 103 5.33 25.52 2.30
C ASP A 103 6.25 24.73 3.24
N LYS A 104 6.02 23.42 3.41
CA LYS A 104 6.80 22.55 4.31
C LYS A 104 8.26 22.41 3.89
N PHE A 105 8.54 22.32 2.58
CA PHE A 105 9.89 22.14 2.05
C PHE A 105 10.51 23.43 1.50
N SER A 106 9.84 24.57 1.61
CA SER A 106 10.45 25.87 1.34
C SER A 106 11.65 26.11 2.25
N LYS A 107 12.60 26.96 1.82
CA LYS A 107 13.75 27.37 2.64
C LYS A 107 13.32 27.84 4.03
N CYS A 108 12.23 28.62 4.13
CA CYS A 108 11.69 29.08 5.39
C CYS A 108 10.96 27.97 6.17
N GLY A 109 10.18 27.10 5.50
CA GLY A 109 9.44 26.01 6.14
C GLY A 109 10.31 24.89 6.68
N VAL A 110 11.39 24.51 5.98
CA VAL A 110 12.37 23.56 6.48
C VAL A 110 13.04 24.10 7.74
N MET A 111 13.42 25.37 7.74
CA MET A 111 14.07 26.01 8.89
C MET A 111 13.12 26.22 10.07
N ALA A 112 11.83 26.47 9.79
CA ALA A 112 10.79 26.51 10.80
C ALA A 112 10.54 25.15 11.45
N THR A 113 10.49 24.08 10.64
CA THR A 113 10.30 22.72 11.14
C THR A 113 11.55 22.12 11.81
N SER A 114 12.75 22.58 11.43
CA SER A 114 14.01 22.15 12.03
C SER A 114 14.45 22.97 13.25
N GLY A 115 13.63 23.93 13.71
CA GLY A 115 13.93 24.77 14.89
C GLY A 115 15.03 25.82 14.67
N LEU A 116 15.38 26.12 13.43
CA LEU A 116 16.44 27.08 13.07
C LEU A 116 15.91 28.51 12.84
N CYS A 117 14.67 28.80 13.24
CA CYS A 117 14.03 30.11 13.06
C CYS A 117 14.84 31.32 13.55
N GLN A 118 15.68 31.15 14.58
CA GLN A 118 16.50 32.24 15.13
C GLN A 118 17.61 32.69 14.16
N THR A 119 17.97 31.88 13.18
CA THR A 119 19.09 32.17 12.25
C THR A 119 18.69 33.07 11.07
N LEU A 120 17.39 33.23 10.79
CA LEU A 120 16.87 33.86 9.58
C LEU A 120 16.46 35.34 9.74
N GLY A 121 16.55 35.89 10.94
CA GLY A 121 16.07 37.26 11.20
C GLY A 121 14.63 37.45 10.72
N THR A 122 14.34 38.57 10.05
CA THR A 122 12.99 38.88 9.53
C THR A 122 12.64 38.16 8.22
N SER A 123 13.60 37.50 7.56
CA SER A 123 13.41 36.95 6.20
C SER A 123 12.42 35.78 6.12
N CYS A 124 12.18 35.08 7.23
CA CYS A 124 11.22 33.98 7.33
C CYS A 124 10.24 34.15 8.50
N ALA A 125 10.00 35.39 8.95
CA ALA A 125 9.21 35.69 10.15
C ALA A 125 7.81 35.02 10.11
N ARG A 126 7.12 35.07 8.97
CA ARG A 126 5.80 34.43 8.78
C ARG A 126 5.80 32.92 8.98
N SER A 127 6.79 32.21 8.45
CA SER A 127 6.90 30.74 8.60
C SER A 127 7.31 30.33 10.01
N CYS A 128 7.95 31.25 10.75
CA CYS A 128 8.42 31.08 12.12
C CYS A 128 7.43 31.55 13.19
N GLY A 129 6.19 31.90 12.82
CA GLY A 129 5.16 32.36 13.75
C GLY A 129 5.29 33.81 14.22
N GLY A 130 6.09 34.62 13.52
CA GLY A 130 6.13 36.07 13.71
C GLY A 130 4.92 36.75 13.05
N CYS A 131 4.30 37.70 13.76
CA CYS A 131 3.22 38.55 13.28
C CYS A 131 3.68 39.53 12.19
#